data_AF-A0A0G1TDI1-F1
#
_entry.id   AF-A0A0G1TDI1-F1
#
_cell.length_a   1.000
_cell.length_b   1.000
_cell.length_c   1.000
_cell.angle_alpha   90.00
_cell.angle_beta   90.00
_cell.angle_gamma   90.00
#
_symmetry.space_group_name_H-M   'P 1'
#
loop_
_entity.id
_entity.type
_entity.pdbx_description
1 polymer ?
#
loop_
_entity_poly.entity_id
_entity_poly.type
_entity_poly.pdbx_seq_one_letter_code
_entity_poly.pdbx_strand_id
1 'polypeptide(L)' 'MKNLSTASISELRDVLAKEIGLKRISLFSDEELEKIGLLLLEIMAQKIKMQTRC' A
#
# COMPACT_ATOMS: atom_id res chain seq x y z
N MET A 1 9.27 4.87 13.64
CA MET A 1 8.34 4.97 12.49
C MET A 1 7.73 3.60 12.28
N LYS A 2 6.44 3.51 11.91
CA LYS A 2 5.85 2.22 11.54
C LYS A 2 6.34 1.90 10.14
N ASN A 3 7.14 0.85 10.02
CA ASN A 3 7.69 0.44 8.74
C ASN A 3 6.97 -0.82 8.25
N LEU A 4 6.76 -0.93 6.95
CA LEU A 4 6.25 -2.16 6.37
C LEU A 4 7.35 -3.23 6.40
N SER A 5 6.96 -4.49 6.59
CA SER A 5 7.92 -5.59 6.42
C SER A 5 8.32 -5.71 4.95
N THR A 6 9.51 -6.23 4.68
CA THR A 6 9.97 -6.51 3.30
C THR A 6 9.03 -7.45 2.55
N ALA A 7 8.46 -8.44 3.25
CA ALA A 7 7.42 -9.32 2.69
C ALA A 7 6.18 -8.53 2.25
N SER A 8 5.71 -7.61 3.09
CA SER A 8 4.55 -6.75 2.77
C SER A 8 4.82 -5.82 1.58
N ILE A 9 6.05 -5.30 1.44
CA ILE A 9 6.44 -4.49 0.28
C ILE A 9 6.43 -5.33 -1.00
N SER A 10 6.93 -6.58 -0.93
CA SER A 10 6.90 -7.50 -2.07
C SER A 10 5.46 -7.82 -2.49
N GLU A 11 4.59 -8.15 -1.54
CA GLU A 11 3.17 -8.42 -1.81
C GLU A 11 2.47 -7.18 -2.40
N LEU A 12 2.75 -5.99 -1.85
CA LEU A 12 2.21 -4.73 -2.36
C LEU A 12 2.66 -4.49 -3.81
N ARG A 13 3.94 -4.76 -4.12
CA ARG A 13 4.47 -4.66 -5.48
C ARG A 13 3.74 -5.61 -6.43
N ASP A 14 3.48 -6.85 -6.01
CA ASP A 14 2.77 -7.84 -6.82
C ASP A 14 1.31 -7.46 -7.08
N VAL A 15 0.62 -6.93 -6.06
CA VAL A 15 -0.76 -6.43 -6.20
C VAL A 15 -0.78 -5.24 -7.15
N LEU A 16 0.06 -4.23 -6.92
CA LEU A 16 0.11 -3.04 -7.77
C LEU A 16 0.57 -3.38 -9.20
N ALA A 17 1.46 -4.36 -9.39
CA ALA A 17 1.84 -4.83 -10.72
C ALA A 17 0.65 -5.37 -11.52
N LYS A 18 -0.31 -6.03 -10.85
CA LYS A 18 -1.54 -6.53 -11.49
C LYS A 18 -2.52 -5.40 -11.85
N GLU A 19 -2.62 -4.39 -11.00
CA GLU A 19 -3.58 -3.29 -11.18
C GLU A 19 -3.10 -2.21 -12.14
N ILE A 20 -1.85 -1.78 -12.03
CA ILE A 20 -1.29 -0.65 -12.81
C ILE A 20 -0.19 -1.07 -13.79
N GLY A 21 0.16 -2.35 -13.83
CA GLY A 21 1.15 -2.91 -14.74
C GLY A 21 2.59 -2.82 -14.22
N LEU A 22 3.37 -3.87 -14.54
CA LEU A 22 4.75 -4.04 -14.05
C LEU A 22 5.69 -2.90 -14.48
N LYS A 23 5.50 -2.32 -15.67
CA LYS A 23 6.31 -1.17 -16.14
C LYS A 23 6.12 0.09 -15.28
N ARG A 24 4.92 0.28 -14.72
CA ARG A 24 4.65 1.44 -13.86
C ARG A 24 5.16 1.19 -12.46
N ILE A 25 4.96 -0.03 -11.93
CA ILE A 25 5.40 -0.34 -10.57
C ILE A 25 6.93 -0.33 -10.43
N SER A 26 7.66 -0.70 -11.48
CA SER A 26 9.12 -0.67 -11.50
C SER A 26 9.73 0.73 -11.39
N LEU A 27 8.92 1.79 -11.54
CA LEU A 27 9.36 3.17 -11.36
C LEU A 27 9.41 3.59 -9.88
N PHE A 28 8.77 2.81 -8.99
CA PHE A 28 8.72 3.11 -7.56
C PHE A 28 9.80 2.35 -6.80
N SER A 29 10.54 3.11 -5.98
CA SER A 29 11.45 2.55 -4.97
C SER A 29 10.69 1.86 -3.84
N ASP A 30 11.40 1.03 -3.07
CA ASP A 30 10.82 0.36 -1.90
C ASP A 30 10.31 1.37 -0.85
N GLU A 31 10.97 2.52 -0.70
CA GLU A 31 10.55 3.59 0.22
C GLU A 31 9.25 4.27 -0.27
N GLU A 32 9.10 4.46 -1.58
CA GLU A 32 7.85 4.98 -2.14
C GLU A 32 6.71 3.96 -2.01
N LEU A 33 6.99 2.68 -2.23
CA LEU A 33 6.02 1.61 -2.01
C LEU A 33 5.60 1.53 -0.54
N GLU A 34 6.53 1.75 0.38
CA GLU A 34 6.22 1.84 1.80
C GLU A 34 5.26 2.99 2.11
N LYS A 35 5.53 4.19 1.61
CA LYS A 35 4.65 5.36 1.76
C LYS A 35 3.25 5.10 1.18
N ILE A 36 3.17 4.49 0.00
CA ILE A 36 1.91 4.11 -0.64
C ILE A 36 1.15 3.11 0.22
N GLY A 37 1.82 2.06 0.71
CA GLY A 37 1.19 1.04 1.53
C GLY A 37 0.65 1.60 2.86
N LEU A 38 1.40 2.49 3.51
CA LEU A 38 0.95 3.17 4.73
C LEU A 38 -0.28 4.06 4.47
N LEU A 39 -0.29 4.80 3.35
CA LEU A 39 -1.43 5.62 2.95
C LEU A 39 -2.69 4.77 2.70
N LEU A 40 -2.55 3.61 2.03
CA LEU A 40 -3.66 2.69 1.80
C LEU A 40 -4.23 2.16 3.12
N LEU A 41 -3.37 1.78 4.07
CA LEU A 41 -3.78 1.35 5.41
C LEU A 41 -4.55 2.45 6.15
N GLU A 42 -4.10 3.70 6.07
CA GLU A 42 -4.77 4.83 6.69
C GLU A 42 -6.16 5.08 6.10
N ILE A 43 -6.28 5.06 4.76
CA ILE A 43 -7.58 5.19 4.07
C ILE A 43 -8.53 4.07 4.50
N MET A 44 -8.05 2.83 4.59
CA MET A 44 -8.87 1.69 5.03
C MET A 44 -9.33 1.84 6.48
N ALA A 45 -8.42 2.24 7.39
CA ALA A 45 -8.75 2.47 8.79
C ALA A 45 -9.80 3.58 8.96
N GLN A 46 -9.69 4.66 8.19
CA GLN A 46 -10.69 5.74 8.20
C GLN A 46 -12.05 5.26 7.69
N LYS A 47 -12.09 4.48 6.61
CA LYS A 47 -13.36 3.92 6.09
C LYS A 47 -14.05 3.00 7.10
N ILE A 48 -13.31 2.11 7.76
CA ILE A 48 -13.86 1.20 8.79
C ILE A 48 -14.45 2.01 9.97
N LYS A 49 -13.73 3.06 10.40
CA LYS A 49 -14.20 3.95 11.48
C LYS A 49 -15.48 4.72 11.12
N MET A 50 -15.68 5.05 9.84
CA MET A 50 -16.91 5.70 9.39
C MET A 50 -18.09 4.73 9.36
N GLN A 51 -17.89 3.48 8.92
CA GLN A 51 -18.96 2.47 8.85
C GLN A 51 -19.43 2.00 10.23
N THR A 52 -18.56 1.99 11.24
CA THR A 52 -18.89 1.56 12.62
C THR A 52 -19.55 2.64 13.47
N ARG A 53 -19.72 3.86 12.94
CA ARG A 53 -20.38 5.00 13.61
C ARG A 53 -21.79 5.29 13.09
N CYS A 54 -22.31 4.47 12.18
CA CYS A 54 -23.70 4.51 11.72
C CYS A 54 -24.58 3.57 12.55
#